data_AF-A0A952THD4-F1
#
_entry.id   AF-A0A952THD4-F1
#
_cell.length_a   1.000
_cell.length_b   1.000
_cell.length_c   1.000
_cell.angle_alpha   90.00
_cell.angle_beta   90.00
_cell.angle_gamma   90.00
#
_symmetry.space_group_name_H-M   'P 1'
#
loop_
_entity.id
_entity.type
_entity.pdbx_description
1 polymer ?
#
loop_
_entity_poly.entity_id
_entity_poly.type
_entity_poly.pdbx_seq_one_letter_code
_entity_poly.pdbx_strand_id
1 'polypeptide(L)'
;MTTNKNKNKKMSRELRAVLHVFTADAELKAKALPWVNIERERIEWEKIWGNDFGGGHSAAVVWAQAIWCDRVETKPDPFDRAFAMDTPLQIACIEALAIRWGLKK
;
A
#
# COMPACT_ATOMS: atom_id res chain seq x y z
N MET A 1 -21.71 -24.42 18.92
CA MET A 1 -20.28 -24.72 19.15
C MET A 1 -19.54 -24.55 17.84
N THR A 2 -18.90 -23.40 17.62
CA THR A 2 -18.03 -23.17 16.47
C THR A 2 -16.66 -22.82 17.01
N THR A 3 -15.75 -23.79 16.91
CA THR A 3 -14.35 -23.69 17.35
C THR A 3 -13.65 -22.55 16.63
N ASN A 4 -13.27 -21.53 17.40
CA ASN A 4 -12.54 -20.35 16.97
C ASN A 4 -11.07 -20.73 16.69
N LYS A 5 -10.81 -21.37 15.54
CA LYS A 5 -9.46 -21.56 15.00
C LYS A 5 -9.08 -20.30 14.21
N ASN A 6 -8.31 -19.40 14.81
CA ASN A 6 -7.38 -18.53 14.06
C ASN A 6 -6.36 -17.88 14.99
N LYS A 7 -5.56 -18.72 15.65
CA LYS A 7 -4.29 -18.26 16.25
C LYS A 7 -3.23 -18.30 15.14
N ASN A 8 -2.71 -17.14 14.76
CA ASN A 8 -1.58 -16.91 13.84
C ASN A 8 -1.83 -17.05 12.31
N LYS A 9 -2.90 -16.44 11.76
CA LYS A 9 -2.84 -16.13 10.31
C LYS A 9 -1.77 -15.05 10.11
N LYS A 10 -0.64 -15.43 9.52
CA LYS A 10 0.41 -14.48 9.11
C LYS A 10 -0.13 -13.62 7.98
N MET A 11 -0.03 -12.30 8.13
CA MET A 11 -0.44 -11.33 7.11
C MET A 11 0.30 -11.60 5.79
N SER A 12 -0.41 -11.51 4.67
CA SER A 12 0.16 -11.64 3.33
C SER A 12 1.29 -10.63 3.07
N ARG A 13 2.20 -10.96 2.14
CA ARG A 13 3.32 -10.07 1.77
C ARG A 13 2.81 -8.81 1.08
N GLU A 14 1.79 -8.99 0.27
CA GLU A 14 0.98 -8.02 -0.44
C GLU A 14 0.47 -6.95 0.53
N LEU A 15 -0.27 -7.37 1.56
CA LEU A 15 -0.84 -6.42 2.51
C LEU A 15 0.25 -5.74 3.34
N ARG A 16 1.28 -6.48 3.76
CA ARG A 16 2.40 -5.89 4.51
C ARG A 16 3.14 -4.83 3.69
N ALA A 17 3.37 -5.08 2.41
CA ALA A 17 4.01 -4.13 1.51
C ALA A 17 3.16 -2.85 1.36
N VAL A 18 1.84 -2.99 1.15
CA VAL A 18 0.93 -1.83 1.07
C VAL A 18 0.90 -1.04 2.37
N LEU A 19 0.77 -1.73 3.51
CA LEU A 19 0.78 -1.08 4.82
C LEU A 19 2.11 -0.36 5.07
N HIS A 20 3.24 -0.91 4.61
CA HIS A 20 4.54 -0.26 4.70
C HIS A 20 4.55 1.09 3.97
N VAL A 21 4.01 1.16 2.74
CA VAL A 21 3.85 2.43 2.02
C VAL A 21 2.91 3.38 2.76
N PHE A 22 1.70 2.92 3.11
CA PHE A 22 0.68 3.78 3.71
C PHE A 22 1.06 4.31 5.10
N THR A 23 1.93 3.62 5.84
CA THR A 23 2.37 4.06 7.17
C THR A 23 3.61 4.95 7.13
N ALA A 24 4.23 5.15 5.97
CA ALA A 24 5.47 5.93 5.81
C ALA A 24 5.27 7.44 5.97
N ASP A 25 4.06 7.94 5.71
CA ASP A 25 3.69 9.35 5.86
C ASP A 25 2.39 9.49 6.69
N ALA A 26 2.28 10.56 7.47
CA ALA A 26 1.16 10.78 8.39
C ALA A 26 -0.16 11.09 7.66
N GLU A 27 -0.11 11.88 6.59
CA GLU A 27 -1.28 12.23 5.79
C GLU A 27 -1.76 11.03 4.99
N LEU A 28 -0.84 10.31 4.35
CA LEU A 28 -1.13 9.07 3.62
C LEU A 28 -1.75 8.04 4.55
N LYS A 29 -1.19 7.87 5.75
CA LYS A 29 -1.72 6.99 6.79
C LYS A 29 -3.15 7.35 7.18
N ALA A 30 -3.40 8.63 7.44
CA ALA A 30 -4.70 9.12 7.88
C ALA A 30 -5.79 8.93 6.81
N LYS A 31 -5.45 9.12 5.53
CA LYS A 31 -6.40 9.04 4.41
C LYS A 31 -6.59 7.64 3.86
N ALA A 32 -5.54 6.80 3.82
CA ALA A 32 -5.60 5.49 3.18
C ALA A 32 -5.97 4.35 4.14
N LEU A 33 -5.40 4.31 5.37
CA LEU A 33 -5.61 3.19 6.29
C LEU A 33 -7.06 2.92 6.70
N PRO A 34 -7.96 3.94 6.86
CA PRO A 34 -9.37 3.68 7.16
C PRO A 34 -10.08 2.78 6.14
N TRP A 35 -9.53 2.67 4.93
CA TRP A 35 -10.08 1.91 3.81
C TRP A 35 -9.39 0.54 3.61
N VAL A 36 -8.54 0.13 4.55
CA VAL A 36 -7.84 -1.16 4.54
C VAL A 36 -8.43 -2.09 5.59
N ASN A 37 -9.05 -3.18 5.15
CA ASN A 37 -9.53 -4.24 6.03
C ASN A 37 -8.43 -5.30 6.21
N ILE A 38 -7.72 -5.22 7.34
CA ILE A 38 -6.59 -6.09 7.64
C ILE A 38 -7.03 -7.55 7.84
N GLU A 39 -8.15 -7.79 8.52
CA GLU A 39 -8.63 -9.14 8.83
C GLU A 39 -9.01 -9.93 7.56
N ARG A 40 -9.66 -9.24 6.61
CA ARG A 40 -10.10 -9.80 5.34
C ARG A 40 -9.06 -9.67 4.23
N GLU A 41 -7.96 -8.97 4.49
CA GLU A 41 -6.93 -8.57 3.52
C GLU A 41 -7.57 -7.95 2.26
N ARG A 42 -8.38 -6.90 2.46
CA ARG A 42 -9.04 -6.16 1.39
C ARG A 42 -8.73 -4.68 1.46
N ILE A 43 -8.67 -4.03 0.30
CA ILE A 43 -8.41 -2.60 0.18
C ILE A 43 -9.50 -2.00 -0.72
N GLU A 44 -10.19 -1.00 -0.20
CA GLU A 44 -11.25 -0.28 -0.91
C GLU A 44 -10.64 0.86 -1.73
N TRP A 45 -9.95 0.53 -2.84
CA TRP A 45 -9.16 1.47 -3.65
C TRP A 45 -9.93 2.70 -4.13
N GLU A 46 -11.20 2.52 -4.54
CA GLU A 46 -12.04 3.63 -4.99
C GLU A 46 -12.22 4.70 -3.90
N LYS A 47 -12.35 4.28 -2.64
CA LYS A 47 -12.47 5.19 -1.50
C LYS A 47 -11.17 5.89 -1.18
N ILE A 48 -10.03 5.19 -1.35
CA ILE A 48 -8.70 5.80 -1.22
C ILE A 48 -8.55 6.89 -2.28
N TRP A 49 -8.82 6.59 -3.56
CA TRP A 49 -8.75 7.55 -4.65
C TRP A 49 -9.73 8.71 -4.55
N GLY A 50 -10.82 8.55 -3.80
CA GLY A 50 -11.75 9.64 -3.48
C GLY A 50 -11.20 10.69 -2.49
N ASN A 51 -10.05 10.46 -1.87
CA ASN A 51 -9.40 11.46 -1.01
C ASN A 51 -8.58 12.45 -1.86
N ASP A 52 -8.50 13.69 -1.40
CA ASP A 52 -7.60 14.67 -1.98
C ASP A 52 -6.15 14.37 -1.56
N PHE A 53 -5.29 14.02 -2.51
CA PHE A 53 -3.87 13.72 -2.27
C PHE A 53 -2.98 14.69 -3.02
N GLY A 54 -1.92 15.16 -2.36
CA GLY A 54 -0.80 15.81 -3.04
C GLY A 54 -0.14 14.90 -4.09
N GLY A 55 0.66 15.48 -4.99
CA GLY A 55 1.27 14.74 -6.10
C GLY A 55 2.12 13.54 -5.66
N GLY A 56 2.93 13.70 -4.61
CA GLY A 56 3.73 12.61 -4.03
C GLY A 56 2.87 11.51 -3.40
N HIS A 57 1.89 11.87 -2.58
CA HIS A 57 0.96 10.90 -1.98
C HIS A 57 0.19 10.13 -3.04
N SER A 58 -0.31 10.80 -4.07
CA SER A 58 -0.98 10.16 -5.21
C SER A 58 -0.06 9.14 -5.88
N ALA A 59 1.19 9.51 -6.16
CA ALA A 59 2.17 8.58 -6.74
C ALA A 59 2.39 7.35 -5.85
N ALA A 60 2.51 7.53 -4.53
CA ALA A 60 2.64 6.42 -3.58
C ALA A 60 1.40 5.51 -3.54
N VAL A 61 0.20 6.04 -3.72
CA VAL A 61 -1.03 5.23 -3.84
C VAL A 61 -0.99 4.39 -5.13
N VAL A 62 -0.53 4.96 -6.26
CA VAL A 62 -0.33 4.18 -7.50
C VAL A 62 0.66 3.03 -7.27
N TRP A 63 1.79 3.32 -6.63
CA TRP A 63 2.79 2.31 -6.25
C TRP A 63 2.18 1.20 -5.39
N ALA A 64 1.46 1.56 -4.32
CA ALA A 64 0.82 0.60 -3.44
C ALA A 64 -0.19 -0.29 -4.19
N GLN A 65 -1.01 0.29 -5.07
CA GLN A 65 -1.97 -0.44 -5.88
C GLN A 65 -1.27 -1.38 -6.88
N ALA A 66 -0.19 -0.93 -7.53
CA ALA A 66 0.57 -1.75 -8.45
C ALA A 66 1.24 -2.94 -7.75
N ILE A 67 1.82 -2.71 -6.56
CA ILE A 67 2.42 -3.76 -5.72
C ILE A 67 1.36 -4.79 -5.29
N TRP A 68 0.18 -4.33 -4.89
CA TRP A 68 -0.93 -5.18 -4.49
C TRP A 68 -1.44 -6.06 -5.63
N CYS A 69 -1.67 -5.46 -6.79
CA CYS A 69 -2.24 -6.14 -7.96
C CYS A 69 -1.20 -6.92 -8.78
N ASP A 70 0.10 -6.80 -8.45
CA ASP A 70 1.22 -7.35 -9.21
C ASP A 70 1.20 -6.95 -10.69
N ARG A 71 0.73 -5.73 -10.97
CA ARG A 71 0.61 -5.18 -12.32
C ARG A 71 0.66 -3.65 -12.28
N VAL A 72 1.20 -3.06 -13.33
CA VAL A 72 1.10 -1.61 -13.57
C VAL A 72 -0.05 -1.39 -14.55
N GLU A 73 -1.00 -0.54 -14.19
CA GLU A 73 -2.03 -0.11 -15.12
C GLU A 73 -1.42 0.91 -16.09
N THR A 74 -1.91 0.97 -17.33
CA THR A 74 -1.32 1.84 -18.36
C THR A 74 -1.35 3.31 -17.98
N LYS A 75 -2.30 3.74 -17.12
CA LYS A 75 -2.38 5.08 -16.53
C LYS A 75 -3.16 5.03 -15.20
N PRO A 76 -2.68 5.69 -14.13
CA PRO A 76 -1.36 6.33 -14.01
C PRO A 76 -0.23 5.30 -13.84
N ASP A 77 0.93 5.56 -14.45
CA ASP A 77 2.15 4.78 -14.20
C ASP A 77 2.77 5.22 -12.85
N PRO A 78 3.17 4.28 -11.97
CA PRO A 78 3.77 4.61 -10.67
C PRO A 78 5.10 5.39 -10.79
N PHE A 79 5.83 5.27 -11.89
CA PHE A 79 7.10 5.96 -12.12
C PHE A 79 6.91 7.40 -12.64
N ASP A 80 5.81 7.70 -13.32
CA ASP A 80 5.56 9.01 -13.96
C ASP A 80 5.65 10.18 -12.98
N ARG A 81 5.32 9.95 -11.70
CA ARG A 81 5.31 10.98 -10.66
C ARG A 81 6.17 10.63 -9.46
N ALA A 82 7.08 9.67 -9.60
CA ALA A 82 7.93 9.27 -8.49
C ALA A 82 8.81 10.42 -7.96
N PHE A 83 9.20 11.37 -8.83
CA PHE A 83 9.94 12.57 -8.45
C PHE A 83 9.16 13.54 -7.56
N ALA A 84 7.82 13.42 -7.48
CA ALA A 84 6.98 14.25 -6.62
C ALA A 84 6.88 13.69 -5.19
N MET A 85 7.35 12.47 -4.96
CA MET A 85 7.47 11.89 -3.62
C MET A 85 8.70 12.45 -2.92
N ASP A 86 8.60 12.68 -1.62
CA ASP A 86 9.76 12.96 -0.79
C ASP A 86 10.62 11.70 -0.59
N THR A 87 11.87 11.89 -0.14
CA THR A 87 12.83 10.80 0.01
C THR A 87 12.31 9.66 0.91
N PRO A 88 11.69 9.92 2.08
CA PRO A 88 11.12 8.85 2.90
C PRO A 88 10.08 7.99 2.16
N LEU A 89 9.17 8.61 1.41
CA LEU A 89 8.12 7.89 0.69
C LEU A 89 8.68 7.09 -0.51
N GLN A 90 9.71 7.62 -1.18
CA GLN A 90 10.44 6.87 -2.21
C GLN A 90 11.10 5.62 -1.63
N ILE A 91 11.79 5.76 -0.49
CA ILE A 91 12.40 4.62 0.22
C ILE A 91 11.32 3.60 0.59
N ALA A 92 10.19 4.05 1.13
CA ALA A 92 9.09 3.16 1.51
C ALA A 92 8.55 2.36 0.33
N CYS A 93 8.41 2.96 -0.86
CA CYS A 93 7.98 2.24 -2.07
C CYS A 93 8.98 1.15 -2.47
N ILE A 94 10.29 1.44 -2.43
CA ILE A 94 11.34 0.47 -2.74
C ILE A 94 11.37 -0.67 -1.70
N GLU A 95 11.20 -0.34 -0.42
CA GLU A 95 11.14 -1.36 0.63
C GLU A 95 9.88 -2.23 0.54
N ALA A 96 8.75 -1.65 0.14
CA ALA A 96 7.51 -2.37 -0.09
C ALA A 96 7.66 -3.40 -1.23
N LEU A 97 8.36 -3.05 -2.31
CA LEU A 97 8.77 -4.01 -3.34
C LEU A 97 9.60 -5.16 -2.74
N ALA A 98 10.62 -4.84 -1.94
CA ALA A 98 11.43 -5.86 -1.28
C ALA A 98 10.60 -6.78 -0.37
N ILE A 99 9.62 -6.24 0.36
CA ILE A 99 8.67 -7.02 1.18
C ILE A 99 7.79 -7.92 0.29
N ARG A 100 7.24 -7.38 -0.80
CA ARG A 100 6.37 -8.10 -1.75
C ARG A 100 7.06 -9.36 -2.28
N TRP A 101 8.31 -9.23 -2.70
CA TRP A 101 9.11 -10.33 -3.25
C TRP A 101 9.87 -11.15 -2.21
N GLY A 102 9.72 -10.85 -0.91
CA GLY A 102 10.34 -11.61 0.17
C GLY A 102 11.85 -11.39 0.31
N LEU A 103 12.38 -10.31 -0.26
CA LEU A 103 13.77 -9.85 -0.08
C LEU A 103 13.96 -9.14 1.26
N LYS A 104 12.86 -8.61 1.84
CA LYS A 104 12.81 -8.01 3.18
C LYS A 104 11.71 -8.70 3.99
N LYS A 105 11.97 -8.92 5.29
CA LYS A 105 11.05 -9.63 6.20
C LYS A 105 10.00 -8.71 6.80
#